data_AF-A0A816JFR8-F1
#
_entry.id   AF-A0A816JFR8-F1
#
_cell.length_a   1.000
_cell.length_b   1.000
_cell.length_c   1.000
_cell.angle_alpha   90.00
_cell.angle_beta   90.00
_cell.angle_gamma   90.00
#
_symmetry.space_group_name_H-M   'P 1'
#
loop_
_entity.id
_entity.type
_entity.pdbx_description
1 polymer ?
#
loop_
_entity_poly.entity_id
_entity_poly.type
_entity_poly.pdbx_seq_one_letter_code
_entity_poly.pdbx_strand_id
1 'polypeptide(L)'
;MFLLYEYDIFWAFLIISSAIPVLAFLISGVLSPITKGPEKLSSYESGIEPIGDAWLQFRIRYYMFALVFVVFDVGTVFLYPWAMSFDVLGIYVVRYLMKPSLELISHFKRKISNI
;
A
#
# COMPACT_ATOMS: atom_id res chain seq x y z
N MET A 1 -16.62 -5.74 -29.74
CA MET A 1 -16.47 -7.18 -29.43
C MET A 1 -15.43 -7.28 -28.31
N PHE A 2 -15.89 -7.41 -27.07
CA PHE A 2 -15.02 -7.42 -25.89
C PHE A 2 -14.32 -8.78 -25.78
N LEU A 3 -12.99 -8.82 -25.96
CA LEU A 3 -12.12 -9.98 -25.71
C LEU A 3 -11.83 -10.12 -24.21
N LEU A 4 -12.85 -10.38 -23.39
CA LEU A 4 -12.71 -10.50 -21.93
C LEU A 4 -12.46 -11.94 -21.44
N TYR A 5 -12.43 -12.92 -22.35
CA TYR A 5 -12.31 -14.34 -21.98
C TYR A 5 -11.02 -14.66 -21.19
N GLU A 6 -9.94 -13.92 -21.45
CA GLU A 6 -8.68 -14.08 -20.70
C GLU A 6 -8.78 -13.57 -19.24
N TYR A 7 -9.75 -12.71 -18.93
CA TYR A 7 -9.99 -12.21 -17.57
C TYR A 7 -10.84 -13.15 -16.72
N ASP A 8 -11.53 -14.15 -17.32
CA ASP A 8 -12.35 -15.10 -16.57
C ASP A 8 -11.48 -15.91 -15.58
N ILE A 9 -10.27 -16.30 -16.00
CA ILE A 9 -9.28 -16.97 -15.16
C ILE A 9 -8.84 -16.07 -14.00
N PHE A 10 -8.65 -14.78 -14.25
CA PHE A 10 -8.29 -13.80 -13.22
C PHE A 10 -9.39 -13.66 -12.16
N TRP A 11 -10.65 -13.57 -12.57
CA TRP A 11 -11.79 -13.52 -11.65
C TRP A 11 -11.93 -14.80 -10.83
N ALA A 12 -11.80 -15.97 -11.47
CA ALA A 12 -11.81 -17.25 -10.77
C ALA A 12 -10.69 -17.34 -9.72
N PHE A 13 -9.48 -16.90 -10.08
CA PHE A 13 -8.35 -16.84 -9.15
C PHE A 13 -8.60 -15.90 -7.97
N LEU A 14 -9.13 -14.69 -8.21
CA LEU A 14 -9.47 -13.75 -7.14
C LEU A 14 -10.51 -14.32 -6.17
N ILE A 15 -11.55 -14.97 -6.68
CA ILE A 15 -12.60 -15.59 -5.85
C ILE A 15 -12.01 -16.71 -4.99
N ILE A 16 -11.26 -17.62 -5.60
CA ILE A 16 -10.68 -18.77 -4.88
C ILE A 16 -9.66 -18.29 -3.83
N SER A 17 -8.76 -17.38 -4.21
CA SER A 17 -7.72 -16.87 -3.30
C SER A 17 -8.29 -16.06 -2.13
N SER A 18 -9.37 -15.31 -2.34
CA SER A 18 -10.07 -14.60 -1.27
C SER A 18 -10.95 -15.51 -0.41
N ALA A 19 -11.53 -16.56 -1.00
CA ALA A 19 -12.36 -17.52 -0.26
C ALA A 19 -11.55 -18.31 0.77
N ILE A 20 -10.30 -18.67 0.48
CA ILE A 20 -9.44 -19.44 1.40
C ILE A 20 -9.28 -18.77 2.77
N PRO A 21 -8.80 -17.51 2.91
CA PRO A 21 -8.67 -16.86 4.21
C PRO A 21 -10.03 -16.65 4.89
N VAL A 22 -11.08 -16.33 4.12
CA VAL A 22 -12.44 -16.19 4.69
C VAL A 22 -12.91 -17.50 5.31
N LEU A 23 -12.79 -18.62 4.58
CA LEU A 23 -13.13 -19.95 5.10
C LEU A 23 -12.25 -20.32 6.30
N ALA A 24 -10.95 -20.02 6.26
CA ALA A 24 -10.05 -20.26 7.39
C ALA A 24 -10.49 -19.50 8.65
N PHE A 25 -10.87 -18.22 8.52
CA PHE A 25 -11.41 -17.43 9.63
C PHE A 25 -12.77 -17.95 10.12
N LEU A 26 -13.66 -18.39 9.22
CA LEU A 26 -14.96 -18.96 9.60
C LEU A 26 -14.79 -20.28 10.36
N ILE A 27 -13.96 -21.19 9.83
CA ILE A 27 -13.65 -22.48 10.46
C ILE A 27 -13.01 -22.24 11.83
N SER A 28 -12.04 -21.33 11.93
CA SER A 28 -11.42 -20.95 13.20
C SER A 28 -12.44 -20.36 14.18
N GLY A 29 -13.34 -19.48 13.71
CA GLY A 29 -14.38 -18.88 14.54
C GLY A 29 -15.41 -19.86 15.07
N VAL A 30 -15.69 -20.96 14.34
CA VAL A 30 -16.65 -22.00 14.76
C VAL A 30 -16.01 -23.06 15.65
N LEU A 31 -14.79 -23.51 15.33
CA LEU A 31 -14.12 -24.61 16.06
C LEU A 31 -13.35 -24.15 17.30
N SER A 32 -12.88 -22.90 17.33
CA SER A 32 -12.04 -22.42 18.42
C SER A 32 -12.84 -22.24 19.71
N PRO A 33 -12.33 -22.69 20.87
CA PRO A 33 -12.99 -22.43 22.15
C PRO A 33 -12.98 -20.93 22.45
N ILE A 34 -14.17 -20.33 22.45
CA ILE A 34 -14.35 -18.91 22.75
C ILE A 34 -14.40 -18.70 24.27
N THR A 35 -13.27 -18.33 24.86
CA THR A 35 -13.26 -17.76 26.22
C THR A 35 -13.40 -16.23 26.15
N LYS A 36 -14.32 -15.66 26.94
CA LYS A 36 -14.64 -14.23 27.02
C LYS A 36 -14.27 -13.66 28.39
N GLY A 37 -13.06 -13.96 28.88
CA GLY A 37 -12.55 -13.38 30.11
C GLY A 37 -12.17 -11.90 29.92
N PRO A 38 -12.34 -11.04 30.95
CA PRO A 38 -11.98 -9.62 30.87
C PRO A 38 -10.50 -9.41 30.52
N GLU A 39 -9.60 -10.22 31.06
CA GLU A 39 -8.15 -10.16 30.78
C GLU A 39 -7.80 -10.47 29.32
N LYS A 40 -8.58 -11.31 28.62
CA LYS A 40 -8.35 -11.62 27.21
C LYS A 40 -8.82 -10.49 26.29
N LEU A 41 -9.76 -9.67 26.76
CA LEU A 41 -10.32 -8.54 26.03
C LEU A 41 -9.64 -7.22 26.36
N SER A 42 -8.81 -7.18 27.41
CA SER A 42 -7.97 -6.02 27.73
C SER A 42 -6.76 -5.93 26.81
N SER A 43 -6.30 -4.70 26.54
CA SER A 43 -5.06 -4.44 25.82
C SER A 43 -3.86 -5.07 26.54
N TYR A 44 -2.95 -5.65 25.77
CA TYR A 44 -1.72 -6.25 26.32
C TYR A 44 -0.74 -5.16 26.75
N GLU A 45 -0.41 -5.14 28.05
CA GLU A 45 0.58 -4.22 28.65
C GLU A 45 1.44 -4.96 29.68
N SER A 46 2.02 -6.11 29.29
CA SER A 46 2.91 -6.94 30.14
C SER A 46 2.37 -7.30 31.54
N GLY A 47 1.04 -7.35 31.71
CA GLY A 47 0.38 -7.68 32.99
C GLY A 47 0.04 -6.48 33.88
N ILE A 48 0.24 -5.26 33.40
CA ILE A 48 -0.15 -4.02 34.09
C ILE A 48 -1.40 -3.43 33.42
N GLU A 49 -2.23 -2.71 34.16
CA GLU A 49 -3.34 -1.97 33.56
C GLU A 49 -2.78 -0.82 32.72
N PRO A 50 -3.27 -0.61 31.48
CA PRO A 50 -2.79 0.49 30.65
C PRO A 50 -3.11 1.83 31.32
N ILE A 51 -2.06 2.59 31.65
CA ILE A 51 -2.20 3.89 32.29
C ILE A 51 -2.12 4.97 31.22
N GLY A 52 -3.13 5.83 31.19
CA GLY A 52 -3.16 7.01 30.36
C GLY A 52 -3.77 6.76 28.99
N ASP A 53 -3.59 7.77 28.15
CA ASP A 53 -4.32 7.96 26.92
C ASP A 53 -3.42 7.52 25.76
N ALA A 54 -3.92 6.68 24.83
CA ALA A 54 -3.14 6.14 23.71
C ALA A 54 -2.84 7.20 22.61
N TRP A 55 -2.64 8.45 23.01
CA TRP A 55 -2.33 9.56 22.14
C TRP A 55 -0.86 9.52 21.74
N LEU A 56 -0.58 8.73 20.70
CA LEU A 56 0.69 8.78 20.02
C LEU A 56 0.75 10.04 19.16
N GLN A 57 1.80 10.85 19.34
CA GLN A 57 2.11 11.93 18.42
C GLN A 57 2.51 11.33 17.06
N PHE A 58 1.54 11.21 16.15
CA PHE A 58 1.80 10.81 14.78
C PHE A 58 2.78 11.79 14.14
N ARG A 59 3.97 11.28 13.86
CA ARG A 59 5.05 12.07 13.29
C ARG A 59 4.70 12.38 11.83
N ILE A 60 4.80 13.66 11.43
CA ILE A 60 4.50 14.13 10.07
C ILE A 60 5.26 13.37 8.97
N ARG A 61 6.38 12.73 9.32
CA ARG A 61 7.18 11.89 8.41
C ARG A 61 6.36 10.83 7.67
N TYR A 62 5.39 10.18 8.31
CA TYR A 62 4.59 9.14 7.64
C TYR A 62 3.73 9.73 6.51
N TYR A 63 3.16 10.90 6.73
CA TYR A 63 2.42 11.63 5.71
C TYR A 63 3.33 12.07 4.54
N MET A 64 4.54 12.57 4.84
CA MET A 64 5.51 12.93 3.81
C MET A 64 5.88 11.74 2.92
N PHE A 65 6.07 10.55 3.49
CA PHE A 65 6.33 9.32 2.72
C PHE A 65 5.15 8.95 1.83
N ALA A 66 3.92 9.00 2.34
CA ALA A 66 2.72 8.70 1.55
C ALA A 66 2.57 9.66 0.36
N LEU A 67 2.79 10.96 0.58
CA LEU A 67 2.69 11.97 -0.47
C LEU A 67 3.73 11.76 -1.57
N VAL A 68 5.00 11.53 -1.19
CA VAL A 68 6.07 11.24 -2.16
C VAL A 68 5.77 9.95 -2.94
N PHE A 69 5.26 8.91 -2.28
CA PHE A 69 4.85 7.65 -2.92
C PHE A 69 3.77 7.88 -3.98
N VAL A 70 2.69 8.59 -3.64
CA VAL A 70 1.57 8.85 -4.58
C VAL A 70 2.04 9.65 -5.79
N VAL A 71 2.88 10.68 -5.59
CA VAL A 71 3.39 11.48 -6.72
C VAL A 71 4.29 10.63 -7.63
N PHE A 72 5.10 9.75 -7.06
CA PHE A 72 5.95 8.85 -7.85
C PHE A 72 5.14 7.76 -8.58
N ASP A 73 4.09 7.24 -7.95
CA ASP A 73 3.19 6.23 -8.53
C ASP A 73 2.48 6.79 -9.77
N VAL A 74 1.89 7.98 -9.64
CA VAL A 74 1.29 8.71 -10.78
C VAL A 74 2.33 8.98 -11.86
N GLY A 75 3.57 9.34 -11.49
CA GLY A 75 4.66 9.50 -12.45
C GLY A 75 4.97 8.20 -13.23
N THR A 76 4.88 7.06 -12.57
CA THR A 76 5.13 5.75 -13.17
C THR A 76 4.00 5.34 -14.12
N VAL A 77 2.75 5.68 -13.82
CA VAL A 77 1.62 5.48 -14.75
C VAL A 77 1.90 6.11 -16.12
N PHE A 78 2.52 7.30 -16.16
CA PHE A 78 2.91 7.95 -17.42
C PHE A 78 4.11 7.31 -18.12
N LEU A 79 4.92 6.52 -17.40
CA LEU A 79 6.04 5.78 -18.00
C LEU A 79 5.57 4.53 -18.75
N TYR A 80 4.43 3.94 -18.43
CA TYR A 80 3.93 2.73 -19.10
C TYR A 80 3.69 2.91 -20.61
N PRO A 81 2.97 3.95 -21.08
CA PRO A 81 2.77 4.16 -22.51
C PRO A 81 4.08 4.43 -23.26
N TRP A 82 5.01 5.17 -22.64
CA TRP A 82 6.34 5.38 -23.20
C TRP A 82 7.12 4.05 -23.32
N ALA A 83 7.11 3.21 -22.29
CA ALA A 83 7.80 1.93 -22.30
C ALA A 83 7.23 0.99 -23.38
N MET A 84 5.91 1.01 -23.59
CA MET A 84 5.24 0.23 -24.64
C MET A 84 5.55 0.73 -26.06
N SER A 85 5.92 2.00 -26.22
CA SER A 85 6.20 2.64 -27.52
C SER A 85 7.65 3.12 -27.65
N PHE A 86 8.56 2.46 -26.91
CA PHE A 86 9.97 2.85 -26.83
C PHE A 86 10.64 2.92 -28.21
N ASP A 87 10.31 1.97 -29.09
CA ASP A 87 10.85 1.87 -30.44
C ASP A 87 10.56 3.10 -31.32
N VAL A 88 9.51 3.86 -31.01
CA VAL A 88 9.10 5.06 -31.75
C VAL A 88 9.57 6.34 -31.06
N LEU A 89 9.51 6.39 -29.73
CA LEU A 89 9.74 7.61 -28.95
C LEU A 89 11.20 7.81 -28.51
N GLY A 90 11.96 6.72 -28.36
CA GLY A 90 13.34 6.75 -27.87
C GLY A 90 13.50 7.36 -26.47
N ILE A 91 14.74 7.71 -26.10
CA ILE A 91 15.11 8.13 -24.74
C ILE A 91 14.66 9.57 -24.40
N TYR A 92 14.37 10.40 -25.40
CA TYR A 92 14.08 11.82 -25.20
C TYR A 92 12.81 12.02 -24.37
N VAL A 93 11.78 11.21 -24.59
CA VAL A 93 10.49 11.33 -23.90
C VAL A 93 10.62 11.01 -22.41
N VAL A 94 11.42 10.02 -22.02
CA VAL A 94 11.64 9.72 -20.60
C VAL A 94 12.33 10.84 -19.86
N ARG A 95 13.24 11.56 -20.52
CA ARG A 95 13.91 12.70 -19.90
C ARG A 95 12.92 13.80 -19.53
N TYR A 96 11.89 14.03 -20.35
CA TYR A 96 10.85 15.02 -20.04
C TYR A 96 9.83 14.50 -19.02
N LEU A 97 9.46 13.21 -19.09
CA LEU A 97 8.51 12.59 -18.15
C LEU A 97 9.07 12.45 -16.73
N MET A 98 10.36 12.12 -16.58
CA MET A 98 10.99 11.95 -15.26
C MET A 98 11.47 13.25 -14.62
N LYS A 99 11.58 14.35 -15.38
CA LYS A 99 12.13 15.61 -14.86
C LYS A 99 11.35 16.16 -13.65
N PRO A 100 10.00 16.20 -13.63
CA PRO A 100 9.24 16.73 -12.50
C PRO A 100 9.41 15.90 -11.21
N SER A 101 9.44 14.56 -11.33
CA SER A 101 9.59 13.67 -10.18
C SER A 101 11.01 13.73 -9.60
N LEU A 102 12.04 13.83 -10.44
CA LEU A 102 13.42 14.01 -10.00
C LEU A 102 13.65 15.36 -9.33
N GLU A 103 13.05 16.44 -9.84
CA GLU A 103 13.11 17.77 -9.21
C GLU A 103 12.43 17.76 -7.84
N LEU A 104 11.28 17.10 -7.71
CA LEU A 104 10.58 16.94 -6.44
C LEU A 104 11.44 16.20 -5.41
N ILE A 105 12.06 15.07 -5.79
CA ILE A 105 12.96 14.30 -4.91
C ILE A 105 14.16 15.16 -4.48
N SER A 106 14.74 15.94 -5.40
CA SER A 106 15.86 16.82 -5.09
C SER A 106 15.46 17.92 -4.09
N HIS A 107 14.24 18.48 -4.25
CA HIS A 107 13.71 19.50 -3.36
C HIS A 107 13.42 18.94 -1.97
N PHE A 108 12.82 17.75 -1.87
CA PHE A 108 12.58 17.06 -0.61
C PHE A 108 13.89 16.68 0.08
N LYS A 109 14.87 16.13 -0.63
CA LYS A 109 16.18 15.78 -0.08
C LYS A 109 16.89 17.01 0.50
N ARG A 110 16.85 18.14 -0.21
CA ARG A 110 17.42 19.41 0.26
C ARG A 110 16.69 19.95 1.49
N LYS A 111 15.36 19.83 1.54
CA LYS A 111 14.55 20.31 2.67
C LYS A 111 14.72 19.44 3.91
N ILE A 112 14.89 18.14 3.76
CA ILE A 112 15.16 17.19 4.86
C ILE A 112 16.60 17.36 5.37
N SER A 113 17.57 17.60 4.49
CA SER A 113 18.97 17.83 4.88
C SER A 113 19.21 19.16 5.63
N ASN A 114 18.29 20.11 5.54
CA ASN A 114 18.37 21.43 6.17
C ASN A 114 17.53 21.53 7.46
N ILE A 115 16.99 20.41 7.93
CA ILE A 115 16.29 20.24 9.22
C ILE A 115 17.18 19.37 10.11
#